data_AF-A0A813FLL6-F1
#
_entry.id   AF-A0A813FLL6-F1
#
_cell.length_a   1.000
_cell.length_b   1.000
_cell.length_c   1.000
_cell.angle_alpha   90.00
_cell.angle_beta   90.00
_cell.angle_gamma   90.00
#
_symmetry.space_group_name_H-M   'P 1'
#
loop_
_entity.id
_entity.type
_entity.pdbx_description
1 polymer ?
#
loop_
_entity_poly.entity_id
_entity_poly.type
_entity_poly.pdbx_seq_one_letter_code
_entity_poly.pdbx_strand_id
1 'polypeptide(L)'
;MHEQKKFSMGSSTSSATPSGRLKAYRRTASQKGVPFRLTDNEAMGVMFRPCRYCGVTPPPQGHGITRLRKVGEEQGGFMGPYSLSNTETACAHCNLAKGHHTEEAFVEICRHVASQKGLGDFGRFPDRFRDNISKKSRSCYLADTKTHALTNAQFREIVEKPCFYCGKEPRKGEHYNGLDRLDNTVRVYTSESCVACCGTCNIMKYRWTLGEFLEHCKRVATYALAHPRAAEEEEEKEEEEEIVELTECESIA
;
A
#
# COMPACT_ATOMS: atom_id res chain seq x y z
N MET A 1 -19.07 -28.69 8.61
CA MET A 1 -18.13 -28.07 9.57
C MET A 1 -16.88 -27.67 8.79
N HIS A 2 -16.73 -26.39 8.44
CA HIS A 2 -15.57 -25.89 7.72
C HIS A 2 -14.56 -25.38 8.75
N GLU A 3 -13.47 -26.12 8.94
CA GLU A 3 -12.33 -25.66 9.73
C GLU A 3 -11.73 -24.42 9.07
N GLN A 4 -11.91 -23.28 9.74
CA GLN A 4 -11.15 -22.07 9.45
C GLN A 4 -9.69 -22.34 9.80
N LYS A 5 -8.87 -22.68 8.79
CA LYS A 5 -7.41 -22.68 8.94
C LYS A 5 -6.98 -21.28 9.37
N LYS A 6 -6.55 -21.15 10.62
CA LYS A 6 -5.86 -19.96 11.12
C LYS A 6 -4.55 -19.80 10.33
N PHE A 7 -4.58 -18.99 9.30
CA PHE A 7 -3.37 -18.57 8.59
C PHE A 7 -2.58 -17.65 9.51
N SER A 8 -1.46 -18.17 10.02
CA SER A 8 -0.44 -17.37 10.69
C SER A 8 0.14 -16.40 9.65
N MET A 9 -0.22 -15.12 9.76
CA MET A 9 0.43 -14.08 8.97
C MET A 9 1.91 -14.11 9.28
N GLY A 10 2.74 -14.48 8.29
CA GLY A 10 4.18 -14.33 8.32
C GLY A 10 4.55 -12.84 8.32
N SER A 11 4.24 -12.14 9.41
CA SER A 11 4.64 -10.77 9.65
C SER A 11 6.12 -10.82 9.96
N SER A 12 6.95 -10.28 9.06
CA SER A 12 8.30 -9.84 9.42
C SER A 12 8.14 -8.71 10.43
N THR A 13 7.89 -9.06 11.70
CA THR A 13 7.72 -8.11 12.78
C THR A 13 9.05 -7.40 12.96
N SER A 14 9.08 -6.12 12.63
CA SER A 14 10.21 -5.26 13.00
C SER A 14 10.40 -5.36 14.51
N SER A 15 11.62 -5.73 14.93
CA SER A 15 12.04 -5.75 16.34
C SER A 15 12.23 -4.35 16.92
N ALA A 16 12.08 -3.31 16.09
CA ALA A 16 12.22 -1.93 16.52
C ALA A 16 11.04 -1.53 17.42
N THR A 17 11.38 -1.00 18.60
CA THR A 17 10.42 -0.39 19.52
C THR A 17 9.71 0.81 18.86
N PRO A 18 8.50 1.20 19.30
CA PRO A 18 7.81 2.39 18.78
C PRO A 18 8.70 3.64 18.79
N SER A 19 9.39 3.89 19.90
CA SER A 19 10.33 5.01 20.03
C SER A 19 11.52 4.89 19.09
N GLY A 20 12.04 3.67 18.86
CA GLY A 20 13.10 3.42 17.87
C GLY A 20 12.64 3.72 16.44
N ARG A 21 11.40 3.35 16.10
CA ARG A 21 10.77 3.66 14.81
C ARG A 21 10.56 5.16 14.63
N LEU A 22 10.11 5.84 15.68
CA LEU A 22 9.94 7.30 15.67
C LEU A 22 11.26 8.04 15.43
N LYS A 23 12.34 7.62 16.11
CA LYS A 23 13.70 8.14 15.84
C LYS A 23 14.11 7.94 14.39
N ALA A 24 13.80 6.77 13.80
CA ALA A 24 14.08 6.50 12.39
C ALA A 24 13.29 7.42 11.46
N TYR A 25 12.00 7.67 11.74
CA TYR A 25 11.19 8.62 10.97
C TYR A 25 11.75 10.03 11.03
N ARG A 26 12.08 10.56 12.23
CA ARG A 26 12.67 11.89 12.40
C ARG A 26 13.99 12.04 11.64
N ARG A 27 14.86 11.02 11.72
CA ARG A 27 16.13 10.99 10.97
C ARG A 27 15.90 11.03 9.46
N THR A 28 15.02 10.19 8.92
CA THR A 28 14.73 10.17 7.48
C THR A 28 14.03 11.45 7.01
N ALA A 29 13.17 12.04 7.84
CA ALA A 29 12.51 13.31 7.55
C ALA A 29 13.55 14.45 7.45
N SER A 30 14.45 14.55 8.45
CA SER A 30 15.56 15.52 8.46
C SER A 30 16.46 15.36 7.24
N GLN A 31 16.90 14.14 6.91
CA GLN A 31 17.74 13.86 5.73
C GLN A 31 17.09 14.27 4.41
N LYS A 32 15.76 14.26 4.33
CA LYS A 32 15.00 14.58 3.11
C LYS A 32 14.39 15.98 3.13
N GLY A 33 14.68 16.80 4.14
CA GLY A 33 14.07 18.13 4.30
C GLY A 33 12.54 18.09 4.43
N VAL A 34 11.99 17.02 5.01
CA VAL A 34 10.55 16.88 5.25
C VAL A 34 10.24 17.36 6.67
N PRO A 35 9.34 18.34 6.88
CA PRO A 35 8.96 18.76 8.23
C PRO A 35 8.33 17.61 9.02
N PHE A 36 8.74 17.52 10.29
CA PHE A 36 8.19 16.55 11.24
C PHE A 36 7.55 17.31 12.41
N ARG A 37 6.23 17.43 12.38
CA ARG A 37 5.42 18.26 13.28
C ARG A 37 4.66 17.48 14.34
N LEU A 38 4.70 16.14 14.28
CA LEU A 38 4.11 15.31 15.34
C LEU A 38 4.97 15.39 16.62
N THR A 39 4.31 15.58 17.75
CA THR A 39 4.87 15.31 19.07
C THR A 39 5.10 13.81 19.25
N ASP A 40 5.90 13.43 20.24
CA ASP A 40 6.11 12.00 20.54
C ASP A 40 4.79 11.32 20.97
N ASN A 41 3.95 12.00 21.75
CA ASN A 41 2.66 11.46 22.18
C ASN A 41 1.68 11.29 21.03
N GLU A 42 1.57 12.27 20.14
CA GLU A 42 0.74 12.18 18.93
C GLU A 42 1.19 11.03 18.03
N ALA A 43 2.50 10.95 17.75
CA ALA A 43 3.05 9.89 16.92
C ALA A 43 2.79 8.50 17.53
N MET A 44 2.91 8.36 18.85
CA MET A 44 2.60 7.12 19.54
C MET A 44 1.10 6.82 19.48
N GLY A 45 0.23 7.80 19.71
CA GLY A 45 -1.23 7.67 19.57
C GLY A 45 -1.61 7.13 18.19
N VAL A 46 -1.04 7.71 17.12
CA VAL A 46 -1.22 7.21 15.76
C VAL A 46 -0.74 5.75 15.65
N MET A 47 0.48 5.42 16.09
CA MET A 47 1.01 4.04 15.94
C MET A 47 0.14 2.94 16.59
N PHE A 48 -0.71 3.26 17.57
CA PHE A 48 -1.55 2.30 18.29
C PHE A 48 -3.04 2.34 17.93
N ARG A 49 -3.44 3.03 16.85
CA ARG A 49 -4.78 2.84 16.26
C ARG A 49 -4.82 1.59 15.36
N PRO A 50 -6.00 1.05 15.03
CA PRO A 50 -6.14 0.07 13.95
C PRO A 50 -5.59 0.62 12.62
N CYS A 51 -5.16 -0.26 11.73
CA CYS A 51 -4.67 0.14 10.41
C CYS A 51 -5.79 0.82 9.60
N ARG A 52 -5.57 2.06 9.19
CA ARG A 52 -6.48 2.90 8.40
C ARG A 52 -7.07 2.22 7.15
N TYR A 53 -6.33 1.29 6.56
CA TYR A 53 -6.72 0.68 5.27
C TYR A 53 -7.37 -0.69 5.40
N CYS A 54 -6.93 -1.51 6.34
CA CYS A 54 -7.37 -2.91 6.42
C CYS A 54 -7.92 -3.30 7.79
N GLY A 55 -8.08 -2.35 8.71
CA GLY A 55 -8.69 -2.54 10.02
C GLY A 55 -7.89 -3.40 11.00
N VAL A 56 -6.73 -3.94 10.61
CA VAL A 56 -5.96 -4.83 11.50
C VAL A 56 -5.50 -4.06 12.74
N THR A 57 -5.75 -4.62 13.92
CA THR A 57 -5.34 -4.05 15.19
C THR A 57 -3.81 -3.97 15.30
N PRO A 58 -3.27 -2.99 16.06
CA PRO A 58 -1.84 -2.83 16.22
C PRO A 58 -1.23 -4.04 16.95
N PRO A 59 -0.01 -4.47 16.57
CA PRO A 59 0.75 -5.40 17.38
C PRO A 59 1.32 -4.66 18.62
N PRO A 60 1.90 -5.37 19.61
CA PRO A 60 2.43 -4.74 20.83
C PRO A 60 3.45 -3.62 20.60
N GLN A 61 4.19 -3.68 19.49
CA GLN A 61 5.15 -2.66 19.06
C GLN A 61 4.54 -1.54 18.20
N GLY A 62 3.22 -1.47 18.09
CA GLY A 62 2.47 -0.54 17.24
C GLY A 62 2.66 -0.78 15.74
N HIS A 63 1.78 -0.19 14.95
CA HIS A 63 1.90 -0.08 13.50
C HIS A 63 2.92 1.00 13.09
N GLY A 64 3.08 1.20 11.78
CA GLY A 64 3.82 2.33 11.24
C GLY A 64 2.93 3.56 11.04
N ILE A 65 3.59 4.70 10.84
CA ILE A 65 2.94 5.93 10.40
C ILE A 65 3.04 6.00 8.87
N THR A 66 1.91 6.15 8.20
CA THR A 66 1.85 6.46 6.77
C THR A 66 1.57 7.94 6.56
N ARG A 67 2.11 8.51 5.49
CA ARG A 67 1.73 9.85 5.04
C ARG A 67 0.64 9.75 4.00
N LEU A 68 -0.45 10.48 4.18
CA LEU A 68 -1.66 10.39 3.36
C LEU A 68 -1.45 10.97 1.97
N ARG A 69 -0.52 11.91 1.82
CA ARG A 69 -0.32 12.72 0.61
C ARG A 69 -1.47 13.73 0.42
N LYS A 70 -2.00 14.28 1.52
CA LYS A 70 -2.85 15.46 1.49
C LYS A 70 -1.95 16.66 1.14
N VAL A 71 -2.31 17.40 0.09
CA VAL A 71 -1.55 18.56 -0.39
C VAL A 71 -2.00 19.76 0.42
N GLY A 72 -1.26 20.11 1.48
CA GLY A 72 -1.31 21.45 2.03
C GLY A 72 -0.38 22.38 1.23
N GLU A 73 -0.46 23.69 1.46
CA GLU A 73 0.48 24.70 0.95
C GLU A 73 1.93 24.52 1.46
N GLU A 74 2.21 23.44 2.19
CA GLU A 74 3.34 23.32 3.08
C GLU A 74 4.52 22.55 2.49
N GLN A 75 5.71 22.97 2.92
CA GLN A 75 6.98 22.30 2.62
C GLN A 75 6.97 20.84 3.10
N GLY A 76 7.54 19.92 2.32
CA GLY A 76 7.54 18.47 2.62
C GLY A 76 7.67 17.54 1.42
N GLY A 77 7.82 18.11 0.22
CA GLY A 77 7.92 17.37 -1.03
C GLY A 77 6.61 16.67 -1.41
N PHE A 78 6.70 15.72 -2.34
CA PHE A 78 5.53 15.08 -2.96
C PHE A 78 4.55 14.37 -2.00
N MET A 79 5.01 13.99 -0.80
CA MET A 79 4.21 13.26 0.21
C MET A 79 3.70 14.14 1.35
N GLY A 80 4.08 15.42 1.40
CA GLY A 80 3.79 16.33 2.50
C GLY A 80 4.54 16.03 3.81
N PRO A 81 4.35 16.86 4.84
CA PRO A 81 4.99 16.75 6.15
C PRO A 81 4.45 15.58 6.97
N TYR A 82 5.12 15.25 8.08
CA TYR A 82 4.49 14.45 9.14
C TYR A 82 3.71 15.40 10.06
N SER A 83 2.39 15.43 9.93
CA SER A 83 1.44 16.21 10.73
C SER A 83 0.20 15.38 11.02
N LEU A 84 -0.61 15.74 12.02
CA LEU A 84 -1.88 15.06 12.30
C LEU A 84 -2.78 14.98 11.06
N SER A 85 -2.90 16.08 10.32
CA SER A 85 -3.72 16.17 9.10
C SER A 85 -3.20 15.36 7.90
N ASN A 86 -1.92 14.97 7.86
CA ASN A 86 -1.32 14.25 6.72
C ASN A 86 -0.74 12.89 7.13
N THR A 87 -1.02 12.40 8.34
CA THR A 87 -0.53 11.10 8.78
C THR A 87 -1.62 10.26 9.38
N GLU A 88 -1.49 8.95 9.15
CA GLU A 88 -2.43 7.97 9.67
C GLU A 88 -1.72 6.66 9.98
N THR A 89 -2.42 5.76 10.63
CA THR A 89 -1.89 4.48 11.05
C THR A 89 -1.93 3.46 9.92
N ALA A 90 -0.80 2.81 9.64
CA ALA A 90 -0.77 1.75 8.64
C ALA A 90 0.08 0.57 9.09
N CYS A 91 -0.48 -0.63 8.94
CA CYS A 91 0.32 -1.85 9.07
C CYS A 91 1.44 -1.85 8.02
N ALA A 92 2.49 -2.64 8.26
CA ALA A 92 3.67 -2.66 7.39
C ALA A 92 3.32 -2.94 5.92
N HIS A 93 2.33 -3.80 5.66
CA HIS A 93 1.91 -4.17 4.31
C HIS A 93 1.18 -3.04 3.62
N CYS A 94 0.17 -2.44 4.27
CA CYS A 94 -0.55 -1.30 3.70
C CYS A 94 0.38 -0.11 3.45
N ASN A 95 1.30 0.18 4.38
CA ASN A 95 2.24 1.28 4.21
C ASN A 95 3.18 1.05 3.01
N LEU A 96 3.71 -0.17 2.87
CA LEU A 96 4.57 -0.55 1.76
C LEU A 96 3.81 -0.52 0.42
N ALA A 97 2.64 -1.14 0.37
CA ALA A 97 1.83 -1.26 -0.83
C ALA A 97 1.26 0.10 -1.28
N LYS A 98 0.86 0.97 -0.35
CA LYS A 98 0.47 2.35 -0.64
C LYS A 98 1.63 3.11 -1.28
N GLY A 99 2.84 2.99 -0.72
CA GLY A 99 4.01 3.72 -1.19
C GLY A 99 3.73 5.23 -1.28
N HIS A 100 3.63 5.74 -2.52
CA HIS A 100 3.36 7.15 -2.81
C HIS A 100 1.98 7.43 -3.43
N HIS A 101 1.11 6.43 -3.49
CA HIS A 101 -0.28 6.63 -3.90
C HIS A 101 -1.00 7.52 -2.89
N THR A 102 -2.01 8.27 -3.32
CA THR A 102 -2.96 8.89 -2.38
C THR A 102 -3.73 7.80 -1.66
N GLU A 103 -4.45 8.17 -0.61
CA GLU A 103 -5.24 7.24 0.18
C GLU A 103 -6.30 6.55 -0.68
N GLU A 104 -7.02 7.33 -1.49
CA GLU A 104 -8.10 6.91 -2.38
C GLU A 104 -7.55 6.01 -3.48
N ALA A 105 -6.46 6.44 -4.12
CA ALA A 105 -5.84 5.67 -5.21
C ALA A 105 -5.38 4.29 -4.73
N PHE A 106 -4.81 4.19 -3.53
CA PHE A 106 -4.39 2.89 -2.99
C PHE A 106 -5.58 1.95 -2.73
N VAL A 107 -6.68 2.47 -2.17
CA VAL A 107 -7.90 1.69 -1.96
C VAL A 107 -8.50 1.24 -3.28
N GLU A 108 -8.64 2.14 -4.25
CA GLU A 108 -9.17 1.80 -5.58
C GLU A 108 -8.31 0.76 -6.30
N ILE A 109 -6.99 0.80 -6.16
CA ILE A 109 -6.11 -0.24 -6.71
C ILE A 109 -6.43 -1.59 -6.06
N CYS A 110 -6.56 -1.66 -4.74
CA CYS A 110 -6.93 -2.90 -4.03
C CYS A 110 -8.30 -3.42 -4.47
N ARG A 111 -9.29 -2.53 -4.58
CA ARG A 111 -10.65 -2.84 -5.08
C ARG A 111 -10.62 -3.38 -6.49
N HIS A 112 -9.89 -2.73 -7.40
CA HIS A 112 -9.75 -3.19 -8.77
C HIS A 112 -9.13 -4.58 -8.84
N VAL A 113 -8.01 -4.83 -8.15
CA VAL A 113 -7.35 -6.15 -8.16
C VAL A 113 -8.27 -7.23 -7.60
N ALA A 114 -8.92 -6.99 -6.46
CA ALA A 114 -9.82 -7.95 -5.84
C ALA A 114 -10.98 -8.32 -6.78
N SER A 115 -11.56 -7.31 -7.44
CA SER A 115 -12.68 -7.52 -8.35
C SER A 115 -12.25 -8.18 -9.65
N GLN A 116 -11.11 -7.79 -10.21
CA GLN A 116 -10.52 -8.39 -11.40
C GLN A 116 -10.20 -9.88 -11.20
N LYS A 117 -9.87 -10.28 -9.96
CA LYS A 117 -9.62 -11.66 -9.58
C LYS A 117 -10.86 -12.42 -9.09
N GLY A 118 -12.05 -11.82 -9.17
CA GLY A 118 -13.30 -12.48 -8.80
C GLY A 118 -13.46 -12.76 -7.31
N LEU A 119 -12.84 -11.95 -6.44
CA LEU A 119 -12.93 -12.11 -4.98
C LEU A 119 -14.14 -11.37 -4.36
N GLY A 120 -14.97 -10.78 -5.22
CA GLY A 120 -16.11 -9.91 -4.93
C GLY A 120 -16.24 -8.84 -6.01
N ASP A 121 -17.31 -8.04 -5.97
CA ASP A 121 -17.41 -6.85 -6.82
C ASP A 121 -17.21 -5.58 -5.99
N PHE A 122 -16.04 -4.99 -6.12
CA PHE A 122 -15.63 -3.76 -5.46
C PHE A 122 -15.42 -2.63 -6.49
N GLY A 123 -15.85 -2.80 -7.73
CA GLY A 123 -15.62 -1.84 -8.82
C GLY A 123 -14.29 -1.99 -9.54
N ARG A 124 -14.16 -1.32 -10.69
CA ARG A 124 -13.00 -1.39 -11.59
C ARG A 124 -12.38 -0.02 -11.80
N PHE A 125 -11.10 0.10 -11.47
CA PHE A 125 -10.29 1.32 -11.60
C PHE A 125 -9.01 1.11 -12.43
N PRO A 126 -9.11 0.78 -13.74
CA PRO A 126 -7.94 0.47 -14.58
C PRO A 126 -6.95 1.62 -14.72
N ASP A 127 -7.41 2.87 -14.60
CA ASP A 127 -6.57 4.07 -14.78
C ASP A 127 -5.66 4.38 -13.59
N ARG A 128 -5.83 3.69 -12.45
CA ARG A 128 -4.97 3.87 -11.27
C ARG A 128 -3.59 3.22 -11.42
N PHE A 129 -3.42 2.35 -12.42
CA PHE A 129 -2.18 1.63 -12.67
C PHE A 129 -1.30 2.41 -13.63
N ARG A 130 -0.14 2.85 -13.16
CA ARG A 130 0.79 3.66 -13.96
C ARG A 130 1.37 2.88 -15.13
N ASP A 131 1.58 3.57 -16.23
CA ASP A 131 2.30 3.02 -17.36
C ASP A 131 3.80 2.86 -17.04
N ASN A 132 4.44 1.90 -17.70
CA ASN A 132 5.87 1.64 -17.56
C ASN A 132 6.47 1.67 -18.95
N ILE A 133 7.13 2.78 -19.27
CA ILE A 133 7.78 3.00 -20.57
C ILE A 133 9.10 2.23 -20.71
N SER A 134 9.68 1.75 -19.60
CA SER A 134 10.93 0.98 -19.60
C SER A 134 10.66 -0.48 -19.93
N LYS A 135 10.91 -0.85 -21.20
CA LYS A 135 10.88 -2.24 -21.65
C LYS A 135 11.99 -3.04 -20.96
N LYS A 136 11.62 -4.02 -20.14
CA LYS A 136 12.59 -4.90 -19.47
C LYS A 136 13.09 -5.96 -20.43
N SER A 137 14.40 -6.17 -20.44
CA SER A 137 15.00 -7.33 -21.09
C SER A 137 15.03 -8.51 -20.12
N ARG A 138 15.16 -9.72 -20.68
CA ARG A 138 15.41 -10.93 -19.89
C ARG A 138 16.65 -10.80 -19.01
N SER A 139 17.70 -10.13 -19.50
CA SER A 139 18.95 -9.92 -18.75
C SER A 139 18.79 -9.09 -17.48
N CYS A 140 17.78 -8.22 -17.37
CA CYS A 140 17.47 -7.51 -16.13
C CYS A 140 17.11 -8.46 -14.97
N TYR A 141 16.76 -9.71 -15.27
CA TYR A 141 16.39 -10.74 -14.29
C TYR A 141 17.54 -11.74 -14.02
N LEU A 142 18.66 -11.61 -14.74
CA LEU A 142 19.89 -12.36 -14.52
C LEU A 142 20.76 -11.60 -13.52
N ALA A 143 20.56 -11.85 -12.23
CA ALA A 143 21.47 -11.40 -11.17
C ALA A 143 22.04 -12.64 -10.45
N ASP A 144 23.27 -12.54 -9.91
CA ASP A 144 24.14 -13.63 -9.42
C ASP A 144 23.51 -14.72 -8.53
N THR A 145 22.31 -14.51 -7.98
CA THR A 145 21.61 -15.46 -7.08
C THR A 145 20.32 -16.05 -7.67
N LYS A 146 19.94 -15.68 -8.90
CA LYS A 146 18.70 -16.08 -9.57
C LYS A 146 19.05 -16.88 -10.82
N THR A 147 18.84 -18.18 -10.78
CA THR A 147 18.96 -19.05 -11.96
C THR A 147 17.72 -18.86 -12.84
N HIS A 148 17.93 -18.75 -14.14
CA HIS A 148 16.87 -18.41 -15.09
C HIS A 148 16.75 -19.52 -16.13
N ALA A 149 15.59 -20.16 -16.20
CA ALA A 149 15.33 -21.25 -17.13
C ALA A 149 14.45 -20.83 -18.34
N LEU A 150 14.01 -19.57 -18.42
CA LEU A 150 13.26 -19.10 -19.60
C LEU A 150 14.21 -18.72 -20.75
N THR A 151 13.83 -19.16 -21.95
CA THR A 151 14.37 -18.65 -23.22
C THR A 151 13.91 -17.19 -23.48
N ASN A 152 14.56 -16.51 -24.42
CA ASN A 152 14.11 -15.18 -24.86
C ASN A 152 12.68 -15.20 -25.45
N ALA A 153 12.30 -16.29 -26.10
CA ALA A 153 10.96 -16.47 -26.66
C ALA A 153 9.90 -16.60 -25.56
N GLN A 154 10.12 -17.49 -24.59
CA GLN A 154 9.22 -17.66 -23.44
C GLN A 154 9.10 -16.39 -22.61
N PHE A 155 10.22 -15.68 -22.37
CA PHE A 155 10.19 -14.38 -21.69
C PHE A 155 9.26 -13.41 -22.40
N ARG A 156 9.42 -13.28 -23.73
CA ARG A 156 8.63 -12.35 -24.56
C ARG A 156 7.15 -12.70 -24.54
N GLU A 157 6.83 -14.00 -24.68
CA GLU A 157 5.47 -14.50 -24.63
C GLU A 157 4.78 -14.16 -23.30
N ILE A 158 5.50 -14.25 -22.17
CA ILE A 158 4.93 -13.90 -20.87
C ILE A 158 4.69 -12.39 -20.79
N VAL A 159 5.69 -11.55 -21.06
CA VAL A 159 5.56 -10.09 -20.85
C VAL A 159 4.61 -9.39 -21.84
N GLU A 160 4.22 -10.06 -22.92
CA GLU A 160 3.21 -9.59 -23.88
C GLU A 160 1.77 -9.92 -23.44
N LYS A 161 1.58 -10.73 -22.38
CA LYS A 161 0.25 -10.99 -21.80
C LYS A 161 -0.21 -9.79 -20.94
N PRO A 162 -1.53 -9.60 -20.76
CA PRO A 162 -2.07 -8.66 -19.78
C PRO A 162 -1.53 -8.95 -18.38
N CYS A 163 -1.41 -7.91 -17.54
CA CYS A 163 -0.94 -8.07 -16.17
C CYS A 163 -1.84 -9.09 -15.45
N PHE A 164 -1.22 -10.11 -14.86
CA PHE A 164 -1.96 -11.18 -14.20
C PHE A 164 -2.92 -10.65 -13.14
N TYR A 165 -2.52 -9.64 -12.38
CA TYR A 165 -3.28 -9.11 -11.24
C TYR A 165 -4.41 -8.16 -11.62
N CYS A 166 -4.09 -7.08 -12.35
CA CYS A 166 -5.04 -6.03 -12.70
C CYS A 166 -5.54 -6.10 -14.16
N GLY A 167 -5.05 -7.02 -14.98
CA GLY A 167 -5.46 -7.11 -16.38
C GLY A 167 -4.94 -6.00 -17.29
N LYS A 168 -4.08 -5.08 -16.81
CA LYS A 168 -3.52 -4.01 -17.64
C LYS A 168 -2.75 -4.58 -18.83
N GLU A 169 -3.17 -4.19 -20.03
CA GLU A 169 -2.57 -4.66 -21.28
C GLU A 169 -1.26 -3.94 -21.61
N PRO A 170 -0.22 -4.66 -22.09
CA PRO A 170 0.97 -4.04 -22.64
C PRO A 170 0.64 -3.30 -23.94
N ARG A 171 1.19 -2.09 -24.09
CA ARG A 171 1.06 -1.24 -25.29
C ARG A 171 2.44 -0.79 -25.71
N LYS A 172 2.86 -1.19 -26.91
CA LYS A 172 4.20 -0.89 -27.42
C LYS A 172 4.45 0.63 -27.42
N GLY A 173 5.51 1.07 -26.77
CA GLY A 173 5.88 2.49 -26.63
C GLY A 173 5.28 3.18 -25.40
N GLU A 174 4.21 2.63 -24.81
CA GLU A 174 3.49 3.25 -23.70
C GLU A 174 3.62 2.44 -22.40
N HIS A 175 3.28 1.15 -22.46
CA HIS A 175 3.27 0.26 -21.30
C HIS A 175 3.92 -1.08 -21.59
N TYR A 176 4.90 -1.45 -20.78
CA TYR A 176 5.51 -2.76 -20.78
C TYR A 176 5.32 -3.44 -19.42
N ASN A 177 4.80 -4.67 -19.47
CA ASN A 177 4.84 -5.57 -18.34
C ASN A 177 6.26 -6.12 -18.13
N GLY A 178 6.53 -6.55 -16.91
CA GLY A 178 7.68 -7.38 -16.56
C GLY A 178 7.22 -8.74 -16.06
N LEU A 179 8.12 -9.43 -15.36
CA LEU A 179 7.82 -10.67 -14.65
C LEU A 179 7.56 -10.42 -13.16
N ASP A 180 6.54 -11.10 -12.63
CA ASP A 180 6.40 -11.38 -11.21
C ASP A 180 6.46 -12.90 -10.98
N ARG A 181 6.99 -13.31 -9.83
CA ARG A 181 7.03 -14.71 -9.39
C ARG A 181 5.87 -14.97 -8.45
N LEU A 182 5.02 -15.94 -8.77
CA LEU A 182 3.84 -16.26 -7.93
C LEU A 182 4.23 -16.67 -6.50
N ASP A 183 5.37 -17.35 -6.39
CA ASP A 183 6.03 -17.69 -5.13
C ASP A 183 7.47 -17.15 -5.15
N ASN A 184 7.78 -16.28 -4.20
CA ASN A 184 9.11 -15.67 -4.09
C ASN A 184 10.18 -16.60 -3.53
N THR A 185 9.80 -17.71 -2.89
CA THR A 185 10.72 -18.75 -2.42
C THR A 185 11.34 -19.51 -3.59
N VAL A 186 10.61 -19.63 -4.70
CA VAL A 186 11.13 -20.16 -5.96
C VAL A 186 12.09 -19.13 -6.55
N ARG A 187 13.39 -19.44 -6.47
CA ARG A 187 14.46 -18.56 -6.97
C ARG A 187 14.70 -18.69 -8.48
N VAL A 188 14.07 -19.69 -9.11
CA VAL A 188 14.18 -19.97 -10.54
C VAL A 188 13.03 -19.33 -11.32
N TYR A 189 13.36 -18.57 -12.36
CA TYR A 189 12.37 -18.06 -13.30
C TYR A 189 12.05 -19.12 -14.36
N THR A 190 10.82 -19.63 -14.37
CA THR A 190 10.29 -20.61 -15.33
C THR A 190 8.93 -20.16 -15.87
N SER A 191 8.43 -20.82 -16.92
CA SER A 191 7.12 -20.49 -17.53
C SER A 191 5.95 -20.75 -16.59
N GLU A 192 6.15 -21.63 -15.62
CA GLU A 192 5.14 -22.07 -14.66
C GLU A 192 5.16 -21.22 -13.38
N SER A 193 6.33 -20.68 -13.01
CA SER A 193 6.49 -19.89 -11.78
C SER A 193 6.29 -18.39 -11.97
N CYS A 194 6.32 -17.92 -13.22
CA CYS A 194 6.31 -16.50 -13.57
C CYS A 194 5.08 -16.09 -14.37
N VAL A 195 4.59 -14.87 -14.09
CA VAL A 195 3.47 -14.26 -14.81
C VAL A 195 3.79 -12.84 -15.24
N ALA A 196 3.04 -12.34 -16.23
CA ALA A 196 3.11 -10.95 -16.65
C ALA A 196 2.64 -10.04 -15.53
N CYS A 197 3.38 -8.98 -15.22
CA CYS A 197 3.02 -8.07 -14.14
C CYS A 197 3.40 -6.62 -14.44
N CYS A 198 2.46 -5.70 -14.21
CA CYS A 198 2.72 -4.27 -14.26
C CYS A 198 3.53 -3.83 -13.03
N GLY A 199 4.22 -2.69 -13.12
CA GLY A 199 5.06 -2.18 -12.04
C GLY A 199 4.30 -1.97 -10.73
N THR A 200 3.08 -1.41 -10.79
CA THR A 200 2.25 -1.16 -9.60
C THR A 200 1.92 -2.45 -8.85
N CYS A 201 1.41 -3.47 -9.55
CA CYS A 201 1.08 -4.76 -8.90
C CYS A 201 2.32 -5.47 -8.36
N ASN A 202 3.44 -5.43 -9.08
CA ASN A 202 4.68 -6.08 -8.65
C ASN A 202 5.24 -5.42 -7.37
N ILE A 203 5.20 -4.09 -7.29
CA ILE A 203 5.61 -3.35 -6.08
C ILE A 203 4.68 -3.67 -4.91
N MET A 204 3.36 -3.68 -5.13
CA MET A 204 2.40 -3.95 -4.06
C MET A 204 2.48 -5.38 -3.53
N LYS A 205 2.63 -6.38 -4.40
CA LYS A 205 2.82 -7.77 -4.00
C LYS A 205 4.15 -7.96 -3.27
N TYR A 206 5.21 -7.33 -3.77
CA TYR A 206 6.54 -7.39 -3.17
C TYR A 206 6.99 -8.84 -2.91
N ARG A 207 7.16 -9.22 -1.64
CA ARG A 207 7.62 -10.55 -1.22
C ARG A 207 6.49 -11.54 -0.95
N TRP A 208 5.24 -11.09 -1.00
CA TRP A 208 4.09 -11.88 -0.63
C TRP A 208 3.80 -12.98 -1.64
N THR A 209 3.25 -14.08 -1.15
CA THR A 209 2.67 -15.12 -2.00
C THR A 209 1.44 -14.56 -2.72
N LEU A 210 1.01 -15.26 -3.78
CA LEU A 210 -0.23 -14.94 -4.48
C LEU A 210 -1.43 -14.83 -3.53
N GLY A 211 -1.63 -15.82 -2.66
CA GLY A 211 -2.79 -15.89 -1.77
C GLY A 211 -2.80 -14.74 -0.75
N GLU A 212 -1.66 -14.46 -0.11
CA GLU A 212 -1.55 -13.36 0.84
C GLU A 212 -1.85 -12.01 0.18
N PHE A 213 -1.30 -11.76 -1.02
CA PHE A 213 -1.52 -10.50 -1.73
C PHE A 213 -2.97 -10.29 -2.13
N LEU A 214 -3.62 -11.32 -2.67
CA LEU A 214 -5.02 -11.25 -3.08
C LEU A 214 -5.96 -11.07 -1.89
N GLU A 215 -5.74 -11.81 -0.80
CA GLU A 215 -6.53 -11.68 0.42
C GLU A 215 -6.35 -10.30 1.07
N HIS A 216 -5.14 -9.74 1.01
CA HIS A 216 -4.92 -8.36 1.46
C HIS A 216 -5.71 -7.34 0.63
N CYS A 217 -5.68 -7.46 -0.70
CA CYS A 217 -6.45 -6.56 -1.57
C CYS A 217 -7.95 -6.64 -1.27
N LYS A 218 -8.47 -7.87 -1.09
CA LYS A 218 -9.86 -8.10 -0.70
C LYS A 218 -10.17 -7.46 0.66
N ARG A 219 -9.32 -7.67 1.68
CA ARG A 219 -9.53 -7.10 3.02
C ARG A 219 -9.60 -5.57 3.00
N VAL A 220 -8.68 -4.92 2.28
CA VAL A 220 -8.70 -3.45 2.12
C VAL A 220 -9.98 -3.00 1.43
N ALA A 221 -10.39 -3.69 0.36
CA ALA A 221 -11.59 -3.37 -0.40
C ALA A 221 -12.87 -3.50 0.46
N THR A 222 -13.01 -4.60 1.20
CA THR A 222 -14.13 -4.82 2.13
C THR A 222 -14.15 -3.78 3.25
N TYR A 223 -13.00 -3.53 3.86
CA TYR A 223 -12.91 -2.58 4.98
C TYR A 223 -13.32 -1.16 4.56
N ALA A 224 -12.85 -0.70 3.41
CA ALA A 224 -13.19 0.61 2.87
C ALA A 224 -14.67 0.77 2.47
N LEU A 225 -15.36 -0.32 2.12
CA LEU A 225 -16.82 -0.28 1.89
C LEU A 225 -17.61 -0.25 3.19
N ALA A 226 -17.12 -0.91 4.24
CA ALA A 226 -17.75 -0.91 5.55
C ALA A 226 -17.51 0.39 6.34
N HIS A 227 -16.48 1.16 5.98
CA HIS A 227 -16.09 2.42 6.63
C HIS A 227 -15.88 3.51 5.57
N PRO A 228 -16.96 4.11 5.04
CA PRO A 228 -16.87 5.16 4.04
C PRO A 228 -16.24 6.42 4.65
N ARG A 229 -15.18 6.93 4.01
CA ARG A 229 -14.40 8.05 4.55
C ARG A 229 -15.09 9.40 4.47
N ALA A 230 -16.03 9.57 3.54
CA ALA A 230 -16.81 10.79 3.44
C ALA A 230 -17.67 11.01 4.68
N ALA A 231 -18.17 9.92 5.30
CA ALA A 231 -18.93 10.00 6.54
C ALA A 231 -18.05 10.43 7.72
N GLU A 232 -16.81 9.94 7.79
CA GLU A 232 -15.85 10.35 8.84
C GLU A 232 -15.44 11.82 8.70
N GLU A 233 -15.26 12.32 7.47
CA GLU A 233 -14.95 13.75 7.23
C GLU A 233 -16.14 14.68 7.47
N GLU A 234 -17.38 14.15 7.50
CA GLU A 234 -18.59 14.88 7.89
C GLU A 234 -18.74 14.89 9.42
N GLU A 235 -18.60 13.73 10.08
CA GLU A 235 -18.61 13.62 11.55
C GLU A 235 -17.51 14.47 12.20
N GLU A 236 -16.27 14.46 11.68
CA GLU A 236 -15.18 15.28 12.22
C GLU A 236 -15.46 16.80 12.08
N LYS A 237 -16.18 17.22 11.04
CA LYS A 237 -16.56 18.63 10.87
C LYS A 237 -17.68 19.04 11.81
N GLU A 238 -18.67 18.17 12.01
CA GLU A 238 -19.76 18.42 12.97
C GLU A 238 -19.21 18.52 14.40
N GLU A 239 -18.27 17.66 14.80
CA GLU A 239 -17.61 17.74 16.11
C GLU A 239 -16.75 19.01 16.25
N GLU A 240 -16.01 19.41 15.21
CA GLU A 240 -15.24 20.67 15.22
C GLU A 240 -16.16 21.90 15.34
N GLU A 241 -17.29 21.93 14.62
CA GLU A 241 -18.28 23.01 14.71
C GLU A 241 -18.90 23.10 16.11
N GLU A 242 -19.26 21.97 16.73
CA GLU A 242 -19.81 21.92 18.09
C GLU A 242 -18.79 22.40 19.15
N ILE A 243 -17.51 22.05 19.01
CA ILE A 243 -16.45 22.53 19.91
C ILE A 243 -16.27 24.05 19.77
N VAL A 244 -16.30 24.59 18.54
CA VAL A 244 -16.19 26.03 18.31
C VAL A 244 -17.34 26.77 18.99
N GLU A 245 -18.58 26.32 18.83
CA GLU A 245 -19.76 26.91 19.48
C GLU A 245 -19.66 26.92 21.02
N LEU A 246 -19.15 25.84 21.62
CA LEU A 246 -18.95 25.76 23.07
C LEU A 246 -17.87 26.73 23.57
N THR A 247 -16.77 26.87 22.83
CA THR A 247 -15.68 27.81 23.20
C THR A 247 -16.05 29.29 23.02
N GLU A 248 -16.94 29.61 22.08
CA GLU A 248 -17.48 30.96 21.90
C GLU A 248 -18.46 31.33 23.03
N CYS A 249 -19.25 30.37 23.55
CA CYS A 249 -20.10 30.62 24.71
C CYS A 249 -19.32 30.86 26.01
N GLU A 250 -18.20 30.16 26.23
CA GLU A 250 -17.36 30.32 27.42
C GLU A 250 -16.53 31.61 27.43
N SER A 251 -16.34 32.26 26.28
CA SER A 251 -15.58 33.51 26.15
C SER A 251 -16.43 34.79 26.24
N ILE A 252 -17.76 34.64 26.34
CA ILE A 252 -18.73 35.74 26.48
C ILE A 252 -19.31 35.81 27.93
N ALA A 253 -18.94 34.88 28.81
CA ALA A 253 -19.41 34.78 30.20
C ALA A 253 -18.50 35.48 31.23
#